data_AF-A0ABC9GXQ9-F1
#
_entry.id   AF-A0ABC9GXQ9-F1
#
_cell.length_a   1.000
_cell.length_b   1.000
_cell.length_c   1.000
_cell.angle_alpha   90.00
_cell.angle_beta   90.00
_cell.angle_gamma   90.00
#
_symmetry.space_group_name_H-M   'P 1'
#
loop_
_entity.id
_entity.type
_entity.pdbx_description
1 polymer ?
#
loop_
_entity_poly.entity_id
_entity_poly.type
_entity_poly.pdbx_seq_one_letter_code
_entity_poly.pdbx_strand_id
1 'polypeptide(L)'
;MVDHGDPGQEALQALLQGGPHPSASLYLKYHRHIQVSPAGVPLVFTDGSVPLAVFKETHPMIILANETTSRSGGRTLLLPGETTKVTYTIATEISKKVTTSLIERVKEAAAKGCCFDNIAADNVFVEDEDGTVKLDGVQELLNLNDDDLEDGLELNFASTADIIDNGIYDGNPPPDIAHLTGLMRTDPSASVFYDTHASLVPMLNFPYLIKEYHDHCKNVIPKPVFCRILRKLPHVSHWRSTVRSNSLLKVTLDYQHGYPVPENTSSRQRELYPDQERALTELGYGEAQLQQRKLTEDQLDLIDSLKLFNFMRNRPAHRMETNHLRVVRQNHLARSSELVTKVRFPLWLCKLQHQLHKRRKLKKVNVKALFYTRGGK
;
A
#
# COMPACT_ATOMS: atom_id res chain seq x y z
N MET A 1 -44.51 41.53 48.31
CA MET A 1 -43.46 40.50 48.38
C MET A 1 -44.16 39.17 48.27
N VAL A 2 -44.24 38.64 47.07
CA VAL A 2 -44.73 37.28 46.85
C VAL A 2 -43.68 36.56 46.03
N ASP A 3 -43.25 35.48 46.65
CA ASP A 3 -42.21 34.52 46.35
C ASP A 3 -42.35 33.94 44.94
N HIS A 4 -41.24 33.85 44.20
CA HIS A 4 -41.17 33.08 42.96
C HIS A 4 -40.95 31.61 43.31
N GLY A 5 -42.03 30.83 43.27
CA GLY A 5 -41.98 29.38 43.39
C GLY A 5 -41.09 28.77 42.30
N ASP A 6 -40.24 27.85 42.74
CA ASP A 6 -39.24 27.12 41.96
C ASP A 6 -39.91 26.25 40.86
N PRO A 7 -39.57 26.44 39.57
CA PRO A 7 -40.10 25.63 38.46
C PRO A 7 -39.83 24.13 38.59
N GLY A 8 -38.92 23.73 39.49
CA GLY A 8 -38.60 22.33 39.78
C GLY A 8 -39.72 21.53 40.45
N GLN A 9 -40.67 22.17 41.16
CA GLN A 9 -41.73 21.44 41.86
C GLN A 9 -42.96 21.11 41.00
N GLU A 10 -43.30 21.92 39.99
CA GLU A 10 -44.40 21.61 39.06
C GLU A 10 -44.05 20.46 38.11
N ALA A 11 -42.78 20.33 37.72
CA ALA A 11 -42.30 19.22 36.90
C ALA A 11 -42.34 17.86 37.63
N LEU A 12 -42.17 17.86 38.96
CA LEU A 12 -42.24 16.65 39.78
C LEU A 12 -43.69 16.17 39.97
N GLN A 13 -44.66 17.08 39.96
CA GLN A 13 -46.07 16.76 40.13
C GLN A 13 -46.71 16.21 38.84
N ALA A 14 -46.19 16.62 37.67
CA ALA A 14 -46.58 16.07 36.37
C ALA A 14 -46.11 14.62 36.13
N LEU A 15 -45.05 14.17 36.82
CA LEU A 15 -44.51 12.81 36.73
C LEU A 15 -45.36 11.76 37.46
N LEU A 16 -46.26 12.17 38.36
CA LEU A 16 -47.10 11.27 39.15
C LEU A 16 -48.52 11.04 38.56
N GLN A 17 -48.87 11.68 37.45
CA GLN A 17 -50.17 11.50 36.80
C GLN A 17 -49.98 10.96 35.38
N GLY A 18 -50.01 9.64 35.26
CA GLY A 18 -49.77 8.90 34.03
C GLY A 18 -50.66 9.32 32.85
N GLY A 19 -50.00 9.63 31.73
CA GLY A 19 -50.59 9.76 30.39
C GLY A 19 -49.46 9.78 29.34
N PRO A 20 -49.61 9.10 28.20
CA PRO A 20 -48.51 8.89 27.26
C PRO A 20 -48.35 10.13 26.36
N HIS A 21 -47.17 10.74 26.37
CA HIS A 21 -46.75 11.67 25.31
C HIS A 21 -45.35 11.32 24.79
N PRO A 22 -45.15 11.30 23.45
CA PRO A 22 -44.01 10.66 22.81
C PRO A 22 -42.87 11.65 22.66
N SER A 23 -42.08 11.82 23.71
CA SER A 23 -40.81 12.56 23.64
C SER A 23 -39.98 12.30 24.91
N ALA A 24 -39.51 11.05 25.07
CA ALA A 24 -38.53 10.71 26.10
C ALA A 24 -37.72 9.44 25.76
N SER A 25 -37.58 9.09 24.48
CA SER A 25 -36.96 7.81 24.06
C SER A 25 -35.68 7.95 23.22
N LEU A 26 -35.18 9.17 23.00
CA LEU A 26 -34.07 9.41 22.06
C LEU A 26 -32.81 10.06 22.68
N TYR A 27 -32.81 10.36 23.99
CA TYR A 27 -31.69 11.05 24.64
C TYR A 27 -30.98 10.27 25.75
N LEU A 28 -31.30 8.99 25.95
CA LEU A 28 -30.73 8.16 27.05
C LEU A 28 -30.13 6.83 26.58
N LYS A 29 -29.72 6.72 25.32
CA LYS A 29 -29.08 5.49 24.77
C LYS A 29 -27.56 5.57 24.56
N TYR A 30 -26.92 6.71 24.82
CA TYR A 30 -25.49 6.96 24.53
C TYR A 30 -24.56 7.05 25.76
N HIS A 31 -24.96 6.51 26.93
CA HIS A 31 -24.19 6.73 28.18
C HIS A 31 -23.79 5.48 28.96
N ARG A 32 -23.59 4.36 28.28
CA ARG A 32 -22.81 3.26 28.85
C ARG A 32 -21.81 2.80 27.79
N HIS A 33 -20.62 2.38 28.24
CA HIS A 33 -19.52 1.79 27.45
C HIS A 33 -18.38 2.72 27.04
N ILE A 34 -18.08 3.69 27.90
CA ILE A 34 -16.80 4.39 27.89
C ILE A 34 -15.86 3.71 28.89
N GLN A 35 -14.76 3.11 28.45
CA GLN A 35 -13.56 3.00 29.30
C GLN A 35 -12.73 4.26 29.06
N VAL A 36 -12.92 5.29 29.89
CA VAL A 36 -11.93 6.37 29.98
C VAL A 36 -10.75 5.77 30.76
N SER A 37 -9.53 5.87 30.23
CA SER A 37 -8.35 5.92 31.09
C SER A 37 -8.64 6.97 32.19
N PRO A 38 -8.44 6.68 33.48
CA PRO A 38 -8.90 7.56 34.55
C PRO A 38 -8.33 8.98 34.38
N ALA A 39 -9.21 9.89 33.95
CA ALA A 39 -9.12 11.35 33.97
C ALA A 39 -7.75 11.97 33.65
N GLY A 40 -7.50 12.26 32.37
CA GLY A 40 -6.67 13.41 31.95
C GLY A 40 -5.20 13.42 32.36
N VAL A 41 -4.66 12.32 32.88
CA VAL A 41 -3.22 12.15 33.09
C VAL A 41 -2.66 11.50 31.82
N PRO A 42 -1.76 12.17 31.07
CA PRO A 42 -1.07 11.55 29.94
C PRO A 42 -0.40 10.26 30.41
N LEU A 43 -0.57 9.17 29.66
CA LEU A 43 0.16 7.94 29.96
C LEU A 43 1.64 8.21 29.71
N VAL A 44 2.43 8.30 30.78
CA VAL A 44 3.89 8.29 30.66
C VAL A 44 4.29 6.88 30.29
N PHE A 45 4.54 6.65 29.00
CA PHE A 45 5.04 5.37 28.53
C PHE A 45 6.42 5.09 29.15
N THR A 46 6.54 3.98 29.87
CA THR A 46 7.75 3.61 30.60
C THR A 46 8.89 3.12 29.70
N ASP A 47 8.65 3.00 28.40
CA ASP A 47 9.60 2.51 27.40
C ASP A 47 10.22 3.62 26.54
N GLY A 48 10.01 4.89 26.88
CA GLY A 48 10.60 6.00 26.14
C GLY A 48 9.89 6.32 24.83
N SER A 49 8.65 5.84 24.62
CA SER A 49 7.82 6.30 23.50
C SER A 49 7.64 7.83 23.52
N VAL A 50 7.83 8.47 22.37
CA VAL A 50 7.72 9.94 22.20
C VAL A 50 6.55 10.29 21.28
N PRO A 51 5.96 11.50 21.38
CA PRO A 51 4.94 11.94 20.42
C PRO A 51 5.43 11.87 18.98
N LEU A 52 4.56 11.53 18.03
CA LEU A 52 4.89 11.42 16.60
C LEU A 52 5.61 12.66 16.05
N ALA A 53 5.20 13.85 16.47
CA ALA A 53 5.85 15.11 16.08
C ALA A 53 7.34 15.14 16.48
N VAL A 54 7.66 14.73 17.72
CA VAL A 54 9.02 14.65 18.25
C VAL A 54 9.82 13.56 17.55
N PHE A 55 9.22 12.39 17.33
CA PHE A 55 9.87 11.27 16.63
C PHE A 55 10.38 11.66 15.24
N LYS A 56 9.59 12.45 14.50
CA LYS A 56 9.94 12.92 13.15
C LYS A 56 11.09 13.91 13.10
N GLU A 57 11.41 14.59 14.21
CA GLU A 57 12.54 15.52 14.26
C GLU A 57 13.88 14.77 14.16
N THR A 58 13.96 13.57 14.72
CA THR A 58 15.14 12.71 14.72
C THR A 58 15.12 11.68 13.59
N HIS A 59 13.93 11.29 13.11
CA HIS A 59 13.76 10.25 12.08
C HIS A 59 13.22 10.83 10.77
N PRO A 60 13.96 10.75 9.64
CA PRO A 60 13.42 11.13 8.35
C PRO A 60 12.32 10.16 7.90
N MET A 61 11.14 10.69 7.57
CA MET A 61 10.01 9.89 7.06
C MET A 61 10.08 9.65 5.55
N ILE A 62 10.76 10.54 4.83
CA ILE A 62 10.98 10.47 3.38
C ILE A 62 12.47 10.53 3.09
N ILE A 63 12.87 9.77 2.08
CA ILE A 63 14.17 9.90 1.41
C ILE A 63 13.93 10.38 -0.02
N LEU A 64 14.79 11.29 -0.48
CA LEU A 64 14.85 11.71 -1.87
C LEU A 64 15.80 10.79 -2.64
N ALA A 65 15.46 10.41 -3.86
CA ALA A 65 16.37 9.65 -4.71
C ALA A 65 16.51 10.32 -6.08
N ASN A 66 17.74 10.52 -6.54
CA ASN A 66 18.09 11.21 -7.80
C ASN A 66 19.47 10.77 -8.35
N GLU A 67 19.86 11.33 -9.50
CA GLU A 67 21.11 10.99 -10.20
C GLU A 67 22.40 11.51 -9.51
N THR A 68 22.29 12.51 -8.62
CA THR A 68 23.45 13.20 -8.05
C THR A 68 23.77 12.73 -6.64
N THR A 69 24.95 12.14 -6.43
CA THR A 69 25.62 12.15 -5.13
C THR A 69 26.50 13.39 -5.01
N SER A 70 26.06 14.38 -4.23
CA SER A 70 27.03 15.25 -3.56
C SER A 70 26.86 15.09 -2.06
N ARG A 71 27.98 14.71 -1.44
CA ARG A 71 28.24 14.64 -0.01
C ARG A 71 27.42 15.66 0.80
N SER A 72 26.44 15.18 1.57
CA SER A 72 26.20 15.58 2.97
C SER A 72 24.88 14.98 3.48
N GLY A 73 24.92 14.22 4.58
CA GLY A 73 23.79 14.01 5.48
C GLY A 73 22.57 13.25 4.95
N GLY A 74 22.63 11.91 4.95
CA GLY A 74 21.53 10.97 5.27
C GLY A 74 20.20 10.96 4.47
N ARG A 75 19.83 11.98 3.71
CA ARG A 75 18.46 12.18 3.17
C ARG A 75 18.33 12.00 1.66
N THR A 76 19.43 11.71 0.95
CA THR A 76 19.41 11.47 -0.51
C THR A 76 20.05 10.13 -0.86
N LEU A 77 19.40 9.35 -1.73
CA LEU A 77 19.90 8.09 -2.29
C LEU A 77 20.27 8.25 -3.77
N LEU A 78 21.38 7.62 -4.15
CA LEU A 78 21.79 7.50 -5.55
C LEU A 78 20.79 6.59 -6.30
N LEU A 79 20.24 7.10 -7.41
CA LEU A 79 19.51 6.31 -8.40
C LEU A 79 20.46 5.87 -9.53
N PRO A 80 20.98 4.63 -9.48
CA PRO A 80 21.90 4.17 -10.49
C PRO A 80 21.30 4.16 -11.90
N GLY A 81 22.14 4.54 -12.88
CA GLY A 81 21.79 4.50 -14.30
C GLY A 81 20.73 5.50 -14.71
N GLU A 82 20.35 6.40 -13.81
CA GLU A 82 19.44 7.50 -14.09
C GLU A 82 20.13 8.48 -15.06
N THR A 83 19.41 8.86 -16.12
CA THR A 83 19.95 9.75 -17.17
C THR A 83 19.23 11.11 -17.19
N THR A 84 18.26 11.28 -16.30
CA THR A 84 17.42 12.47 -16.21
C THR A 84 17.48 13.06 -14.81
N LYS A 85 17.53 14.39 -14.72
CA LYS A 85 17.44 15.16 -13.47
C LYS A 85 16.04 15.11 -12.89
N VAL A 86 15.68 13.97 -12.33
CA VAL A 86 14.39 13.74 -11.65
C VAL A 86 14.66 13.34 -10.21
N THR A 87 13.87 13.89 -9.29
CA THR A 87 13.89 13.53 -7.88
C THR A 87 12.63 12.77 -7.53
N TYR A 88 12.79 11.65 -6.82
CA TYR A 88 11.71 10.77 -6.39
C TYR A 88 11.63 10.76 -4.87
N THR A 89 10.42 10.80 -4.32
CA THR A 89 10.16 10.63 -2.88
C THR A 89 9.89 9.16 -2.56
N ILE A 90 10.53 8.65 -1.51
CA ILE A 90 10.39 7.26 -1.06
C ILE A 90 10.20 7.22 0.45
N ALA A 91 9.29 6.36 0.91
CA ALA A 91 9.08 6.11 2.33
C ALA A 91 10.30 5.39 2.94
N THR A 92 10.75 5.85 4.11
CA THR A 92 11.82 5.19 4.84
C THR A 92 11.34 3.87 5.44
N GLU A 93 12.28 2.99 5.82
CA GLU A 93 11.87 1.74 6.48
C GLU A 93 11.22 2.02 7.84
N ILE A 94 11.68 3.05 8.55
CA ILE A 94 11.06 3.45 9.82
C ILE A 94 9.66 4.03 9.60
N SER A 95 9.43 4.87 8.59
CA SER A 95 8.09 5.42 8.32
C SER A 95 7.09 4.33 7.92
N LYS A 96 7.53 3.30 7.18
CA LYS A 96 6.71 2.13 6.88
C LYS A 96 6.36 1.34 8.14
N LYS A 97 7.30 1.14 9.07
CA LYS A 97 7.04 0.47 10.34
C LYS A 97 6.01 1.22 11.18
N VAL A 98 6.17 2.54 11.34
CA VAL A 98 5.19 3.40 12.03
C VAL A 98 3.82 3.30 11.34
N THR A 99 3.79 3.38 10.00
CA THR A 99 2.55 3.23 9.22
C THR A 99 1.89 1.86 9.45
N THR A 100 2.66 0.78 9.38
CA THR A 100 2.16 -0.59 9.63
C THR A 100 1.64 -0.72 11.05
N SER A 101 2.40 -0.27 12.05
CA SER A 101 2.02 -0.40 13.46
C SER A 101 0.75 0.38 13.78
N LEU A 102 0.60 1.59 13.25
CA LEU A 102 -0.63 2.38 13.39
C LEU A 102 -1.85 1.65 12.77
N ILE A 103 -1.70 1.08 11.57
CA ILE A 103 -2.77 0.30 10.93
C ILE A 103 -3.10 -0.94 11.77
N GLU A 104 -2.09 -1.62 12.31
CA GLU A 104 -2.28 -2.80 13.17
C GLU A 104 -3.07 -2.46 14.44
N ARG A 105 -2.84 -1.29 15.07
CA ARG A 105 -3.64 -0.85 16.22
C ARG A 105 -5.14 -0.76 15.92
N VAL A 106 -5.51 -0.17 14.78
CA VAL A 106 -6.92 -0.08 14.36
C VAL A 106 -7.48 -1.45 14.00
N LYS A 107 -6.70 -2.32 13.35
CA LYS A 107 -7.12 -3.69 13.05
C LYS A 107 -7.29 -4.55 14.30
N GLU A 108 -6.45 -4.36 15.32
CA GLU A 108 -6.56 -5.04 16.61
C GLU A 108 -7.83 -4.63 17.35
N ALA A 109 -8.19 -3.34 17.33
CA ALA A 109 -9.47 -2.85 17.85
C ALA A 109 -10.65 -3.48 17.10
N ALA A 110 -10.62 -3.44 15.76
CA ALA A 110 -11.64 -4.07 14.92
C ALA A 110 -11.83 -5.57 15.23
N ALA A 111 -10.72 -6.29 15.45
CA ALA A 111 -10.76 -7.71 15.80
C ALA A 111 -11.38 -8.00 17.18
N LYS A 112 -11.39 -7.02 18.09
CA LYS A 112 -12.07 -7.08 19.39
C LYS A 112 -13.54 -6.62 19.32
N GLY A 113 -14.02 -6.19 18.14
CA GLY A 113 -15.35 -5.63 17.99
C GLY A 113 -15.47 -4.22 18.56
N CYS A 114 -14.38 -3.45 18.57
CA CYS A 114 -14.36 -2.05 18.97
C CYS A 114 -13.78 -1.14 17.89
N CYS A 115 -14.04 0.15 18.03
CA CYS A 115 -13.36 1.21 17.30
C CYS A 115 -12.90 2.28 18.30
N PHE A 116 -12.09 3.20 17.84
CA PHE A 116 -11.59 4.33 18.63
C PHE A 116 -12.43 5.58 18.42
N ASP A 117 -12.63 6.37 19.47
CA ASP A 117 -13.19 7.70 19.35
C ASP A 117 -12.12 8.70 18.93
N ASN A 118 -12.36 9.45 17.85
CA ASN A 118 -11.56 10.59 17.37
C ASN A 118 -10.03 10.41 17.44
N ILE A 119 -9.47 9.45 16.70
CA ILE A 119 -8.01 9.31 16.58
C ILE A 119 -7.42 10.44 15.74
N ALA A 120 -6.37 11.09 16.26
CA ALA A 120 -5.61 12.12 15.57
C ALA A 120 -4.10 11.95 15.80
N ALA A 121 -3.29 12.76 15.12
CA ALA A 121 -1.84 12.62 15.12
C ALA A 121 -1.20 12.94 16.49
N ASP A 122 -1.86 13.76 17.31
CA ASP A 122 -1.49 14.09 18.69
C ASP A 122 -1.67 12.92 19.65
N ASN A 123 -2.53 11.97 19.31
CA ASN A 123 -2.69 10.73 20.06
C ASN A 123 -1.60 9.69 19.80
N VAL A 124 -0.75 9.89 18.77
CA VAL A 124 0.20 8.88 18.31
C VAL A 124 1.55 9.05 19.00
N PHE A 125 1.97 8.00 19.71
CA PHE A 125 3.28 7.88 20.33
C PHE A 125 4.04 6.75 19.67
N VAL A 126 5.35 6.95 19.50
CA VAL A 126 6.23 6.05 18.76
C VAL A 126 7.42 5.68 19.62
N GLU A 127 7.67 4.38 19.75
CA GLU A 127 8.87 3.83 20.38
C GLU A 127 10.09 4.06 19.48
N ASP A 128 11.14 4.68 20.03
CA ASP A 128 12.28 5.19 19.25
C ASP A 128 13.07 4.07 18.53
N GLU A 129 13.18 2.91 19.16
CA GLU A 129 14.05 1.81 18.68
C GLU A 129 13.48 1.06 17.47
N ASP A 130 12.18 0.81 17.44
CA ASP A 130 11.58 -0.07 16.45
C ASP A 130 10.42 0.54 15.65
N GLY A 131 9.95 1.72 16.03
CA GLY A 131 8.84 2.43 15.38
C GLY A 131 7.45 1.89 15.75
N THR A 132 7.32 1.14 16.84
CA THR A 132 6.04 0.67 17.36
C THR A 132 5.15 1.83 17.80
N VAL A 133 3.90 1.81 17.36
CA VAL A 133 2.90 2.83 17.66
C VAL A 133 2.06 2.44 18.86
N LYS A 134 1.88 3.42 19.75
CA LYS A 134 0.92 3.42 20.85
C LYS A 134 -0.01 4.61 20.71
N LEU A 135 -1.23 4.45 21.22
CA LEU A 135 -2.22 5.50 21.26
C LEU A 135 -2.36 5.96 22.72
N ASP A 136 -2.32 7.27 22.95
CA ASP A 136 -2.63 7.89 24.24
C ASP A 136 -3.80 8.89 24.09
N GLY A 137 -4.60 9.02 25.14
CA GLY A 137 -5.76 9.92 25.15
C GLY A 137 -6.89 9.51 24.21
N VAL A 138 -6.89 8.29 23.68
CA VAL A 138 -7.94 7.75 22.79
C VAL A 138 -8.85 6.83 23.57
N GLN A 139 -10.15 6.99 23.37
CA GLN A 139 -11.16 6.14 23.99
C GLN A 139 -11.53 4.97 23.06
N GLU A 140 -11.61 3.75 23.61
CA GLU A 140 -12.21 2.62 22.90
C GLU A 140 -13.74 2.63 23.07
N LEU A 141 -14.46 2.55 21.94
CA LEU A 141 -15.91 2.42 21.85
C LEU A 141 -16.26 0.93 21.73
N LEU A 142 -16.96 0.42 22.74
CA LEU A 142 -17.29 -1.00 22.92
C LEU A 142 -18.80 -1.24 22.85
N ASN A 143 -19.20 -2.49 22.58
CA ASN A 143 -20.61 -2.94 22.55
C ASN A 143 -21.49 -2.16 21.57
N LEU A 144 -20.91 -1.74 20.45
CA LEU A 144 -21.63 -1.13 19.34
C LEU A 144 -22.51 -2.18 18.65
N ASN A 145 -23.62 -1.75 18.05
CA ASN A 145 -24.32 -2.60 17.09
C ASN A 145 -23.51 -2.70 15.80
N ASP A 146 -23.89 -3.61 14.90
CA ASP A 146 -23.12 -3.90 13.68
C ASP A 146 -22.96 -2.66 12.78
N ASP A 147 -24.02 -1.84 12.64
CA ASP A 147 -24.00 -0.64 11.79
C ASP A 147 -23.08 0.46 12.39
N ASP A 148 -23.21 0.74 13.70
CA ASP A 148 -22.37 1.73 14.40
C ASP A 148 -20.89 1.30 14.42
N LEU A 149 -20.63 -0.02 14.51
CA LEU A 149 -19.28 -0.56 14.45
C LEU A 149 -18.69 -0.40 13.04
N GLU A 150 -19.46 -0.69 11.99
CA GLU A 150 -19.02 -0.53 10.60
C GLU A 150 -18.68 0.95 10.32
N ASP A 151 -19.58 1.87 10.62
CA ASP A 151 -19.36 3.31 10.44
C ASP A 151 -18.15 3.81 11.25
N GLY A 152 -18.03 3.38 12.51
CA GLY A 152 -16.89 3.73 13.37
C GLY A 152 -15.55 3.22 12.84
N LEU A 153 -15.52 2.00 12.28
CA LEU A 153 -14.32 1.44 11.66
C LEU A 153 -13.94 2.14 10.35
N GLU A 154 -14.91 2.51 9.53
CA GLU A 154 -14.66 3.33 8.34
C GLU A 154 -14.03 4.67 8.72
N LEU A 155 -14.57 5.35 9.73
CA LEU A 155 -14.03 6.60 10.24
C LEU A 155 -12.61 6.43 10.83
N ASN A 156 -12.37 5.34 11.56
CA ASN A 156 -11.04 5.02 12.09
C ASN A 156 -10.00 4.82 10.97
N PHE A 157 -10.33 4.05 9.93
CA PHE A 157 -9.40 3.86 8.81
C PHE A 157 -9.20 5.16 8.01
N ALA A 158 -10.23 5.98 7.84
CA ALA A 158 -10.11 7.30 7.22
C ALA A 158 -9.20 8.23 8.04
N SER A 159 -9.42 8.32 9.35
CA SER A 159 -8.61 9.12 10.27
C SER A 159 -7.15 8.63 10.31
N THR A 160 -6.96 7.30 10.28
CA THR A 160 -5.62 6.71 10.16
C THR A 160 -4.95 7.11 8.85
N ALA A 161 -5.68 7.12 7.74
CA ALA A 161 -5.16 7.56 6.45
C ALA A 161 -4.74 9.04 6.49
N ASP A 162 -5.49 9.89 7.21
CA ASP A 162 -5.14 11.30 7.41
C ASP A 162 -3.90 11.48 8.30
N ILE A 163 -3.76 10.68 9.36
CA ILE A 163 -2.55 10.65 10.19
C ILE A 163 -1.34 10.20 9.35
N ILE A 164 -1.50 9.22 8.47
CA ILE A 164 -0.41 8.79 7.58
C ILE A 164 -0.04 9.92 6.62
N ASP A 165 -1.00 10.42 5.83
CA ASP A 165 -0.71 11.41 4.79
C ASP A 165 -0.18 12.73 5.38
N ASN A 166 -0.82 13.26 6.43
CA ASN A 166 -0.50 14.57 6.99
C ASN A 166 0.44 14.47 8.21
N GLY A 167 0.20 13.53 9.12
CA GLY A 167 0.98 13.37 10.34
C GLY A 167 2.36 12.76 10.07
N ILE A 168 2.45 11.66 9.30
CA ILE A 168 3.72 10.98 9.02
C ILE A 168 4.44 11.63 7.83
N TYR A 169 3.72 11.92 6.74
CA TYR A 169 4.33 12.36 5.48
C TYR A 169 4.18 13.86 5.17
N ASP A 170 3.69 14.67 6.12
CA ASP A 170 3.59 16.14 5.98
C ASP A 170 2.82 16.59 4.73
N GLY A 171 1.78 15.84 4.34
CA GLY A 171 0.95 16.10 3.17
C GLY A 171 1.60 15.72 1.84
N ASN A 172 2.79 15.10 1.85
CA ASN A 172 3.53 14.70 0.65
C ASN A 172 3.92 13.21 0.65
N PRO A 173 2.95 12.28 0.79
CA PRO A 173 3.23 10.85 0.76
C PRO A 173 3.77 10.40 -0.61
N PRO A 174 4.73 9.46 -0.64
CA PRO A 174 5.12 8.77 -1.87
C PRO A 174 3.90 8.14 -2.59
N PRO A 175 3.89 8.02 -3.93
CA PRO A 175 2.71 7.59 -4.67
C PRO A 175 2.14 6.22 -4.25
N ASP A 176 3.00 5.29 -3.81
CA ASP A 176 2.61 3.98 -3.32
C ASP A 176 2.00 4.01 -1.91
N ILE A 177 2.41 4.95 -1.06
CA ILE A 177 1.76 5.24 0.22
C ILE A 177 0.43 5.95 0.00
N ALA A 178 0.39 6.96 -0.88
CA ALA A 178 -0.85 7.65 -1.25
C ALA A 178 -1.90 6.67 -1.81
N HIS A 179 -1.45 5.62 -2.50
CA HIS A 179 -2.32 4.53 -2.94
C HIS A 179 -2.93 3.76 -1.76
N LEU A 180 -2.14 3.43 -0.74
CA LEU A 180 -2.63 2.74 0.47
C LEU A 180 -3.67 3.60 1.19
N THR A 181 -3.35 4.86 1.49
CA THR A 181 -4.26 5.76 2.20
C THR A 181 -5.51 6.07 1.37
N GLY A 182 -5.40 6.12 0.04
CA GLY A 182 -6.54 6.15 -0.87
C GLY A 182 -7.44 4.90 -0.75
N LEU A 183 -6.87 3.70 -0.63
CA LEU A 183 -7.65 2.48 -0.40
C LEU A 183 -8.37 2.50 0.95
N MET A 184 -7.68 2.94 2.01
CA MET A 184 -8.25 3.05 3.36
C MET A 184 -9.52 3.90 3.39
N ARG A 185 -9.60 4.93 2.55
CA ARG A 185 -10.77 5.81 2.43
C ARG A 185 -11.85 5.33 1.44
N THR A 186 -11.53 4.43 0.52
CA THR A 186 -12.42 4.15 -0.65
C THR A 186 -12.75 2.68 -0.88
N ASP A 187 -12.09 1.75 -0.21
CA ASP A 187 -12.31 0.31 -0.36
C ASP A 187 -12.19 -0.41 0.99
N PRO A 188 -13.16 -0.27 1.92
CA PRO A 188 -13.12 -0.90 3.24
C PRO A 188 -12.86 -2.42 3.20
N SER A 189 -13.28 -3.09 2.13
CA SER A 189 -13.01 -4.52 1.90
C SER A 189 -11.52 -4.87 1.81
N ALA A 190 -10.67 -3.89 1.48
CA ALA A 190 -9.23 -4.01 1.40
C ALA A 190 -8.53 -3.97 2.77
N SER A 191 -9.25 -3.68 3.87
CA SER A 191 -8.74 -3.70 5.24
C SER A 191 -8.01 -4.97 5.64
N VAL A 192 -8.36 -6.09 4.99
CA VAL A 192 -7.70 -7.38 5.16
C VAL A 192 -6.19 -7.36 4.85
N PHE A 193 -5.70 -6.39 4.08
CA PHE A 193 -4.29 -6.30 3.67
C PHE A 193 -3.65 -4.92 3.85
N TYR A 194 -4.26 -3.94 4.53
CA TYR A 194 -3.65 -2.61 4.73
C TYR A 194 -2.27 -2.67 5.41
N ASP A 195 -2.15 -3.46 6.48
CA ASP A 195 -0.92 -3.76 7.25
C ASP A 195 0.15 -4.50 6.42
N THR A 196 -0.28 -5.19 5.36
CA THR A 196 0.58 -5.96 4.45
C THR A 196 0.52 -5.39 3.03
N HIS A 197 0.22 -4.10 2.89
CA HIS A 197 0.16 -3.44 1.60
C HIS A 197 1.56 -3.34 0.99
N ALA A 198 1.69 -3.58 -0.31
CA ALA A 198 2.97 -3.69 -1.01
C ALA A 198 3.88 -2.44 -0.89
N SER A 199 3.33 -1.27 -0.58
CA SER A 199 4.13 -0.06 -0.29
C SER A 199 4.92 -0.16 1.03
N LEU A 200 4.42 -0.95 1.99
CA LEU A 200 4.98 -1.15 3.32
C LEU A 200 6.04 -2.26 3.37
N VAL A 201 6.23 -3.01 2.28
CA VAL A 201 7.26 -4.05 2.24
C VAL A 201 8.66 -3.43 2.40
N PRO A 202 9.53 -4.03 3.24
CA PRO A 202 10.93 -3.66 3.28
C PRO A 202 11.57 -3.74 1.90
N MET A 203 12.41 -2.77 1.53
CA MET A 203 12.98 -2.72 0.18
C MET A 203 13.78 -3.98 -0.17
N LEU A 204 14.42 -4.62 0.82
CA LEU A 204 15.14 -5.88 0.63
C LEU A 204 14.22 -7.06 0.27
N ASN A 205 12.96 -7.00 0.68
CA ASN A 205 11.97 -8.05 0.45
C ASN A 205 11.14 -7.82 -0.82
N PHE A 206 11.31 -6.68 -1.48
CA PHE A 206 10.59 -6.31 -2.71
C PHE A 206 10.72 -7.34 -3.85
N PRO A 207 11.90 -7.91 -4.16
CA PRO A 207 12.04 -8.95 -5.18
C PRO A 207 11.26 -10.22 -4.86
N TYR A 208 11.25 -10.61 -3.58
CA TYR A 208 10.56 -11.80 -3.11
C TYR A 208 9.05 -11.61 -3.24
N LEU A 209 8.52 -10.44 -2.88
CA LEU A 209 7.11 -10.13 -3.04
C LEU A 209 6.67 -10.16 -4.51
N ILE A 210 7.47 -9.58 -5.42
CA ILE A 210 7.22 -9.66 -6.87
C ILE A 210 7.19 -11.12 -7.32
N LYS A 211 8.18 -11.92 -6.92
CA LYS A 211 8.26 -13.33 -7.29
C LYS A 211 7.03 -14.10 -6.82
N GLU A 212 6.62 -13.96 -5.56
CA GLU A 212 5.47 -14.68 -5.02
C GLU A 212 4.15 -14.32 -5.75
N TYR A 213 3.92 -13.04 -6.04
CA TYR A 213 2.76 -12.63 -6.83
C TYR A 213 2.85 -13.09 -8.29
N HIS A 214 4.04 -13.07 -8.88
CA HIS A 214 4.28 -13.54 -10.24
C HIS A 214 3.98 -15.04 -10.38
N ASP A 215 4.61 -15.86 -9.55
CA ASP A 215 4.44 -17.31 -9.55
C ASP A 215 2.98 -17.69 -9.26
N HIS A 216 2.32 -16.99 -8.33
CA HIS A 216 0.90 -17.21 -8.06
C HIS A 216 0.01 -16.91 -9.29
N CYS A 217 0.23 -15.78 -9.96
CA CYS A 217 -0.51 -15.44 -11.17
C CYS A 217 -0.30 -16.44 -12.30
N LYS A 218 0.93 -16.92 -12.45
CA LYS A 218 1.32 -17.80 -13.56
C LYS A 218 0.86 -19.24 -13.38
N ASN A 219 0.94 -19.73 -12.14
CA ASN A 219 0.80 -21.16 -11.85
C ASN A 219 -0.52 -21.51 -11.15
N VAL A 220 -1.21 -20.55 -10.53
CA VAL A 220 -2.42 -20.82 -9.73
C VAL A 220 -3.66 -20.13 -10.29
N ILE A 221 -3.52 -18.93 -10.88
CA ILE A 221 -4.67 -18.17 -11.37
C ILE A 221 -5.10 -18.67 -12.76
N PRO A 222 -6.39 -18.96 -12.98
CA PRO A 222 -6.90 -19.32 -14.32
C PRO A 222 -6.60 -18.23 -15.35
N LYS A 223 -6.21 -18.62 -16.57
CA LYS A 223 -5.79 -17.71 -17.65
C LYS A 223 -6.76 -16.55 -17.91
N PRO A 224 -8.10 -16.75 -17.99
CA PRO A 224 -9.03 -15.63 -18.20
C PRO A 224 -9.05 -14.62 -17.05
N VAL A 225 -8.75 -15.06 -15.82
CA VAL A 225 -8.62 -14.18 -14.65
C VAL A 225 -7.28 -13.43 -14.70
N PHE A 226 -6.20 -14.13 -15.05
CA PHE A 226 -4.87 -13.53 -15.22
C PHE A 226 -4.85 -12.44 -16.29
N CYS A 227 -5.44 -12.68 -17.46
CA CYS A 227 -5.56 -11.67 -18.52
C CYS A 227 -6.35 -10.44 -18.06
N ARG A 228 -7.37 -10.61 -17.20
CA ARG A 228 -8.09 -9.47 -16.59
C ARG A 228 -7.24 -8.71 -15.58
N ILE A 229 -6.28 -9.35 -14.90
CA ILE A 229 -5.34 -8.67 -14.00
C ILE A 229 -4.36 -7.84 -14.83
N LEU A 230 -3.74 -8.44 -15.84
CA LEU A 230 -2.75 -7.77 -16.70
C LEU A 230 -3.29 -6.47 -17.31
N ARG A 231 -4.53 -6.48 -17.83
CA ARG A 231 -5.19 -5.28 -18.38
C ARG A 231 -5.40 -4.13 -17.39
N LYS A 232 -5.26 -4.38 -16.09
CA LYS A 232 -5.46 -3.36 -15.04
C LYS A 232 -4.15 -2.93 -14.39
N LEU A 233 -3.01 -3.46 -14.84
CA LEU A 233 -1.71 -3.03 -14.34
C LEU A 233 -1.30 -1.68 -14.98
N PRO A 234 -0.67 -0.79 -14.20
CA PRO A 234 -0.25 0.52 -14.70
C PRO A 234 1.02 0.43 -15.54
N HIS A 235 1.34 1.55 -16.21
CA HIS A 235 2.58 1.78 -16.97
C HIS A 235 2.77 0.96 -18.25
N VAL A 236 1.80 0.12 -18.65
CA VAL A 236 1.92 -0.75 -19.83
C VAL A 236 2.17 0.03 -21.13
N SER A 237 1.52 1.16 -21.37
CA SER A 237 1.69 1.87 -22.65
C SER A 237 3.11 2.43 -22.88
N HIS A 238 3.88 2.70 -21.81
CA HIS A 238 5.16 3.43 -21.90
C HIS A 238 6.30 2.75 -21.14
N TRP A 239 6.11 1.51 -20.66
CA TRP A 239 7.12 0.88 -19.81
C TRP A 239 8.48 0.72 -20.50
N ARG A 240 8.51 0.49 -21.81
CA ARG A 240 9.78 0.38 -22.57
C ARG A 240 10.56 1.69 -22.61
N SER A 241 9.89 2.83 -22.80
CA SER A 241 10.58 4.13 -22.76
C SER A 241 11.06 4.44 -21.34
N THR A 242 10.26 4.12 -20.32
CA THR A 242 10.66 4.20 -18.90
C THR A 242 11.89 3.32 -18.60
N VAL A 243 11.96 2.12 -19.15
CA VAL A 243 13.11 1.22 -18.98
C VAL A 243 14.33 1.73 -19.75
N ARG A 244 14.15 2.20 -21.00
CA ARG A 244 15.25 2.68 -21.85
C ARG A 244 15.90 3.97 -21.35
N SER A 245 15.17 4.81 -20.61
CA SER A 245 15.70 6.03 -20.00
C SER A 245 16.54 5.80 -18.74
N ASN A 246 16.65 4.55 -18.28
CA ASN A 246 17.57 4.17 -17.22
C ASN A 246 18.54 3.09 -17.72
N SER A 247 19.84 3.38 -17.73
CA SER A 247 20.84 2.47 -18.32
C SER A 247 20.91 1.12 -17.61
N LEU A 248 20.63 1.07 -16.30
CA LEU A 248 20.60 -0.18 -15.53
C LEU A 248 19.42 -1.06 -15.95
N LEU A 249 18.22 -0.48 -16.11
CA LEU A 249 17.04 -1.23 -16.55
C LEU A 249 17.15 -1.62 -18.03
N LYS A 250 17.69 -0.74 -18.87
CA LYS A 250 17.90 -0.98 -20.30
C LYS A 250 18.76 -2.22 -20.57
N VAL A 251 19.84 -2.41 -19.82
CA VAL A 251 20.71 -3.59 -19.97
C VAL A 251 19.91 -4.89 -19.75
N THR A 252 19.00 -4.90 -18.78
CA THR A 252 18.11 -6.06 -18.55
C THR A 252 17.09 -6.24 -19.69
N LEU A 253 16.58 -5.14 -20.26
CA LEU A 253 15.63 -5.21 -21.38
C LEU A 253 16.30 -5.81 -22.64
N ASP A 254 17.53 -5.39 -22.91
CA ASP A 254 18.30 -5.80 -24.07
C ASP A 254 18.88 -7.21 -23.90
N TYR A 255 18.82 -7.78 -22.69
CA TYR A 255 19.32 -9.12 -22.41
C TYR A 255 18.57 -10.18 -23.22
N GLN A 256 19.33 -10.89 -24.06
CA GLN A 256 18.86 -12.01 -24.91
C GLN A 256 17.65 -11.68 -25.80
N HIS A 257 17.40 -10.39 -26.10
CA HIS A 257 16.23 -9.97 -26.90
C HIS A 257 14.88 -10.52 -26.39
N GLY A 258 14.72 -10.80 -25.10
CA GLY A 258 13.56 -11.56 -24.59
C GLY A 258 12.24 -10.79 -24.45
N TYR A 259 12.29 -9.46 -24.48
CA TYR A 259 11.17 -8.56 -24.17
C TYR A 259 10.59 -7.68 -25.31
N PRO A 260 11.15 -7.57 -26.53
CA PRO A 260 10.44 -6.98 -27.65
C PRO A 260 9.06 -7.64 -27.82
N VAL A 261 8.03 -6.81 -28.02
CA VAL A 261 6.77 -7.28 -28.58
C VAL A 261 7.02 -7.35 -30.09
N PRO A 262 6.92 -8.52 -30.73
CA PRO A 262 7.04 -8.60 -32.18
C PRO A 262 5.88 -7.80 -32.78
N GLU A 263 6.19 -6.67 -33.42
CA GLU A 263 5.19 -5.89 -34.13
C GLU A 263 4.57 -6.74 -35.25
N ASN A 264 3.40 -6.33 -35.73
CA ASN A 264 2.90 -6.78 -37.04
C ASN A 264 3.77 -6.13 -38.14
N THR A 265 5.08 -6.42 -38.16
CA THR A 265 6.12 -5.66 -38.89
C THR A 265 6.03 -5.77 -40.40
N SER A 266 5.29 -6.73 -40.95
CA SER A 266 5.13 -6.82 -42.41
C SER A 266 3.66 -6.81 -42.83
N SER A 267 3.36 -5.94 -43.81
CA SER A 267 2.09 -5.99 -44.58
C SER A 267 1.85 -7.35 -45.25
N ARG A 268 2.89 -8.21 -45.30
CA ARG A 268 2.91 -9.54 -45.91
C ARG A 268 2.92 -10.70 -44.90
N GLN A 269 2.74 -10.44 -43.60
CA GLN A 269 2.72 -11.50 -42.59
C GLN A 269 1.64 -12.54 -42.94
N ARG A 270 2.06 -13.81 -43.08
CA ARG A 270 1.18 -14.92 -43.45
C ARG A 270 0.75 -15.77 -42.25
N GLU A 271 1.55 -15.75 -41.19
CA GLU A 271 1.38 -16.50 -39.94
C GLU A 271 1.97 -15.71 -38.77
N LEU A 272 1.58 -16.03 -37.55
CA LEU A 272 2.18 -15.44 -36.35
C LEU A 272 3.66 -15.79 -36.25
N TYR A 273 4.47 -14.87 -35.73
CA TYR A 273 5.84 -15.22 -35.36
C TYR A 273 5.84 -16.18 -34.15
N PRO A 274 6.83 -17.07 -34.01
CA PRO A 274 6.89 -18.01 -32.88
C PRO A 274 6.79 -17.33 -31.50
N ASP A 275 7.30 -16.11 -31.36
CA ASP A 275 7.17 -15.32 -30.14
C ASP A 275 5.75 -14.82 -29.85
N GLN A 276 5.00 -14.48 -30.90
CA GLN A 276 3.59 -14.07 -30.79
C GLN A 276 2.74 -15.29 -30.40
N GLU A 277 2.98 -16.44 -31.03
CA GLU A 277 2.32 -17.70 -30.67
C GLU A 277 2.58 -18.08 -29.21
N ARG A 278 3.85 -18.10 -28.79
CA ARG A 278 4.23 -18.40 -27.39
C ARG A 278 3.53 -17.49 -26.40
N ALA A 279 3.45 -16.19 -26.69
CA ALA A 279 2.79 -15.24 -25.80
C ALA A 279 1.27 -15.46 -25.75
N LEU A 280 0.62 -15.74 -26.87
CA LEU A 280 -0.81 -16.08 -26.90
C LEU A 280 -1.11 -17.39 -26.17
N THR A 281 -0.28 -18.43 -26.35
CA THR A 281 -0.39 -19.68 -25.60
C THR A 281 -0.24 -19.43 -24.09
N GLU A 282 0.71 -18.58 -23.68
CA GLU A 282 0.91 -18.23 -22.27
C GLU A 282 -0.30 -17.51 -21.66
N LEU A 283 -1.01 -16.72 -22.47
CA LEU A 283 -2.25 -16.02 -22.14
C LEU A 283 -3.50 -16.93 -22.22
N GLY A 284 -3.35 -18.18 -22.67
CA GLY A 284 -4.43 -19.16 -22.75
C GLY A 284 -5.35 -19.00 -23.95
N TYR A 285 -4.88 -18.40 -25.04
CA TYR A 285 -5.59 -18.43 -26.32
C TYR A 285 -5.53 -19.84 -26.95
N GLY A 286 -6.60 -20.21 -27.64
CA GLY A 286 -6.73 -21.54 -28.27
C GLY A 286 -6.16 -21.59 -29.70
N GLU A 287 -6.16 -22.79 -30.28
CA GLU A 287 -5.58 -23.05 -31.61
C GLU A 287 -6.13 -22.14 -32.70
N ALA A 288 -7.43 -21.84 -32.68
CA ALA A 288 -8.07 -20.95 -33.67
C ALA A 288 -7.45 -19.55 -33.68
N GLN A 289 -7.07 -19.01 -32.51
CA GLN A 289 -6.42 -17.70 -32.43
C GLN A 289 -4.92 -17.77 -32.72
N LEU A 290 -4.29 -18.94 -32.63
CA LEU A 290 -2.89 -19.11 -33.02
C LEU A 290 -2.73 -19.16 -34.56
N GLN A 291 -3.75 -19.61 -35.28
CA GLN A 291 -3.75 -19.67 -36.76
C GLN A 291 -4.02 -18.31 -37.44
N GLN A 292 -4.24 -17.24 -36.68
CA GLN A 292 -4.47 -15.92 -37.25
C GLN A 292 -3.21 -15.38 -37.95
N ARG A 293 -3.39 -14.49 -38.93
CA ARG A 293 -2.25 -13.91 -39.66
C ARG A 293 -1.60 -12.74 -38.94
N LYS A 294 -2.35 -12.04 -38.10
CA LYS A 294 -1.95 -10.82 -37.40
C LYS A 294 -2.61 -10.76 -36.03
N LEU A 295 -1.92 -10.15 -35.08
CA LEU A 295 -2.47 -9.85 -33.76
C LEU A 295 -3.45 -8.69 -33.83
N THR A 296 -4.53 -8.75 -33.05
CA THR A 296 -5.40 -7.60 -32.78
C THR A 296 -4.69 -6.61 -31.86
N GLU A 297 -5.17 -5.36 -31.81
CA GLU A 297 -4.64 -4.34 -30.89
C GLU A 297 -4.73 -4.79 -29.42
N ASP A 298 -5.89 -5.31 -29.01
CA ASP A 298 -6.08 -5.90 -27.68
C ASP A 298 -5.08 -7.01 -27.34
N GLN A 299 -4.70 -7.83 -28.33
CA GLN A 299 -3.71 -8.90 -28.13
C GLN A 299 -2.31 -8.32 -27.98
N LEU A 300 -1.96 -7.30 -28.77
CA LEU A 300 -0.68 -6.61 -28.65
C LEU A 300 -0.52 -5.97 -27.27
N ASP A 301 -1.54 -5.25 -26.78
CA ASP A 301 -1.54 -4.63 -25.46
C ASP A 301 -1.44 -5.65 -24.32
N LEU A 302 -2.12 -6.78 -24.47
CA LEU A 302 -2.10 -7.84 -23.47
C LEU A 302 -0.75 -8.58 -23.45
N ILE A 303 -0.16 -8.83 -24.62
CA ILE A 303 1.20 -9.37 -24.73
C ILE A 303 2.19 -8.36 -24.12
N ASP A 304 1.99 -7.06 -24.34
CA ASP A 304 2.88 -6.06 -23.77
C ASP A 304 2.81 -6.01 -22.24
N SER A 305 1.59 -6.09 -21.70
CA SER A 305 1.34 -6.24 -20.27
C SER A 305 2.04 -7.47 -19.70
N LEU A 306 2.00 -8.60 -20.42
CA LEU A 306 2.67 -9.84 -20.04
C LEU A 306 4.20 -9.69 -20.06
N LYS A 307 4.76 -8.99 -21.05
CA LYS A 307 6.20 -8.74 -21.14
C LYS A 307 6.69 -7.85 -20.00
N LEU A 308 5.96 -6.79 -19.64
CA LEU A 308 6.25 -6.01 -18.44
C LEU A 308 6.16 -6.89 -17.19
N PHE A 309 5.13 -7.72 -17.07
CA PHE A 309 4.94 -8.63 -15.94
C PHE A 309 6.12 -9.59 -15.76
N ASN A 310 6.60 -10.20 -16.85
CA ASN A 310 7.76 -11.08 -16.83
C ASN A 310 9.07 -10.30 -16.59
N PHE A 311 9.20 -9.08 -17.14
CA PHE A 311 10.36 -8.22 -16.92
C PHE A 311 10.54 -7.89 -15.43
N MET A 312 9.47 -7.49 -14.75
CA MET A 312 9.50 -7.14 -13.32
C MET A 312 10.01 -8.30 -12.46
N ARG A 313 9.63 -9.55 -12.78
CA ARG A 313 10.07 -10.76 -12.05
C ARG A 313 11.49 -11.20 -12.39
N ASN A 314 11.88 -11.14 -13.66
CA ASN A 314 13.15 -11.71 -14.12
C ASN A 314 14.33 -10.75 -13.95
N ARG A 315 14.09 -9.44 -13.92
CA ARG A 315 15.13 -8.42 -13.81
C ARG A 315 16.08 -8.62 -12.61
N PRO A 316 15.61 -8.96 -11.40
CA PRO A 316 16.50 -9.30 -10.27
C PRO A 316 17.47 -10.45 -10.54
N ALA A 317 17.12 -11.42 -11.39
CA ALA A 317 18.01 -12.53 -11.74
C ALA A 317 19.02 -12.10 -12.82
N HIS A 318 18.54 -11.43 -13.87
CA HIS A 318 19.38 -11.00 -14.99
C HIS A 318 20.46 -9.99 -14.57
N ARG A 319 20.23 -9.17 -13.54
CA ARG A 319 21.25 -8.24 -13.01
C ARG A 319 22.57 -8.91 -12.59
N MET A 320 22.53 -10.21 -12.26
CA MET A 320 23.68 -10.97 -11.77
C MET A 320 24.49 -11.63 -12.90
N GLU A 321 24.05 -11.52 -14.16
CA GLU A 321 24.69 -12.17 -15.30
C GLU A 321 25.84 -11.34 -15.89
N THR A 322 26.83 -12.00 -16.49
CA THR A 322 28.20 -11.53 -16.74
C THR A 322 28.33 -10.20 -17.51
N ASN A 323 27.35 -9.87 -18.36
CA ASN A 323 27.33 -8.60 -19.12
C ASN A 323 26.85 -7.41 -18.27
N HIS A 324 26.02 -7.64 -17.24
CA HIS A 324 25.66 -6.59 -16.28
C HIS A 324 26.91 -6.13 -15.52
N LEU A 325 27.76 -7.03 -15.04
CA LEU A 325 28.97 -6.71 -14.25
C LEU A 325 29.95 -5.76 -14.94
N ARG A 326 29.99 -5.71 -16.29
CA ARG A 326 30.86 -4.81 -17.05
C ARG A 326 30.33 -3.36 -17.13
N VAL A 327 29.02 -3.19 -17.22
CA VAL A 327 28.35 -1.86 -17.21
C VAL A 327 28.18 -1.33 -15.79
N VAL A 328 28.14 -2.23 -14.80
CA VAL A 328 27.80 -2.01 -13.36
C VAL A 328 29.01 -1.58 -12.51
N ARG A 329 30.20 -1.34 -13.08
CA ARG A 329 31.37 -0.92 -12.29
C ARG A 329 31.20 0.48 -11.71
N GLN A 330 31.23 0.52 -10.38
CA GLN A 330 31.10 1.65 -9.44
C GLN A 330 29.64 2.02 -9.06
N ASN A 331 29.19 1.53 -7.88
CA ASN A 331 28.01 1.95 -7.08
C ASN A 331 26.62 1.30 -7.30
N HIS A 332 26.52 0.11 -7.87
CA HIS A 332 25.24 -0.53 -8.24
C HIS A 332 24.88 -1.79 -7.41
N LEU A 333 24.59 -1.64 -6.11
CA LEU A 333 24.17 -2.74 -5.23
C LEU A 333 22.76 -3.25 -5.55
N ALA A 334 22.44 -4.50 -5.17
CA ALA A 334 21.10 -5.09 -5.35
C ALA A 334 19.97 -4.19 -4.81
N ARG A 335 20.19 -3.58 -3.64
CA ARG A 335 19.28 -2.61 -3.01
C ARG A 335 19.00 -1.40 -3.93
N SER A 336 20.03 -0.84 -4.56
CA SER A 336 19.89 0.31 -5.47
C SER A 336 19.17 -0.06 -6.76
N SER A 337 19.29 -1.31 -7.20
CA SER A 337 18.55 -1.84 -8.34
C SER A 337 17.04 -1.94 -8.06
N GLU A 338 16.67 -2.40 -6.86
CA GLU A 338 15.25 -2.41 -6.42
C GLU A 338 14.69 -1.02 -6.25
N LEU A 339 15.51 -0.09 -5.73
CA LEU A 339 15.16 1.31 -5.62
C LEU A 339 14.74 1.90 -6.97
N VAL A 340 15.56 1.69 -8.02
CA VAL A 340 15.25 2.15 -9.39
C VAL A 340 13.91 1.57 -9.87
N THR A 341 13.66 0.28 -9.68
CA THR A 341 12.38 -0.32 -10.06
C THR A 341 11.22 0.28 -9.29
N LYS A 342 11.36 0.46 -7.97
CA LYS A 342 10.31 1.05 -7.13
C LYS A 342 9.97 2.48 -7.57
N VAL A 343 10.96 3.33 -7.84
CA VAL A 343 10.69 4.73 -8.21
C VAL A 343 10.18 4.89 -9.66
N ARG A 344 10.59 4.00 -10.57
CA ARG A 344 10.12 4.00 -11.97
C ARG A 344 8.75 3.36 -12.16
N PHE A 345 8.35 2.47 -11.25
CA PHE A 345 7.09 1.74 -11.28
C PHE A 345 6.37 1.73 -9.91
N PRO A 346 6.12 2.91 -9.29
CA PRO A 346 5.71 3.00 -7.88
C PRO A 346 4.38 2.30 -7.60
N LEU A 347 3.45 2.35 -8.55
CA LEU A 347 2.11 1.77 -8.36
C LEU A 347 1.99 0.32 -8.83
N TRP A 348 3.00 -0.22 -9.52
CA TRP A 348 2.85 -1.49 -10.23
C TRP A 348 2.53 -2.65 -9.28
N LEU A 349 3.31 -2.81 -8.21
CA LEU A 349 3.12 -3.90 -7.25
C LEU A 349 1.87 -3.72 -6.39
N CYS A 350 1.59 -2.48 -5.97
CA CYS A 350 0.40 -2.11 -5.20
C CYS A 350 -0.89 -2.40 -5.99
N LYS A 351 -0.92 -2.03 -7.27
CA LYS A 351 -2.05 -2.34 -8.16
C LYS A 351 -2.17 -3.84 -8.42
N LEU A 352 -1.07 -4.57 -8.58
CA LEU A 352 -1.11 -6.03 -8.70
C LEU A 352 -1.76 -6.68 -7.45
N GLN A 353 -1.32 -6.31 -6.26
CA GLN A 353 -1.91 -6.78 -4.99
C GLN A 353 -3.41 -6.45 -4.92
N HIS A 354 -3.80 -5.23 -5.26
CA HIS A 354 -5.20 -4.82 -5.26
C HIS A 354 -6.04 -5.61 -6.29
N GLN A 355 -5.51 -5.87 -7.49
CA GLN A 355 -6.21 -6.68 -8.49
C GLN A 355 -6.35 -8.15 -8.05
N LEU A 356 -5.37 -8.69 -7.32
CA LEU A 356 -5.45 -10.01 -6.69
C LEU A 356 -6.53 -10.04 -5.61
N HIS A 357 -6.63 -8.99 -4.78
CA HIS A 357 -7.70 -8.85 -3.78
C HIS A 357 -9.07 -8.81 -4.43
N LYS A 358 -9.29 -7.90 -5.40
CA LYS A 358 -10.58 -7.74 -6.11
C LYS A 358 -11.08 -9.01 -6.80
N ARG A 359 -10.18 -9.96 -7.11
CA ARG A 359 -10.51 -11.27 -7.72
C ARG A 359 -10.50 -12.44 -6.72
N ARG A 360 -10.40 -12.15 -5.41
CA ARG A 360 -10.33 -13.13 -4.32
C ARG A 360 -9.18 -14.13 -4.49
N LYS A 361 -8.05 -13.66 -5.04
CA LYS A 361 -6.82 -14.46 -5.27
C LYS A 361 -5.72 -14.14 -4.26
N LEU A 362 -5.75 -12.98 -3.61
CA LEU A 362 -4.71 -12.58 -2.66
C LEU A 362 -4.60 -13.52 -1.44
N LYS A 363 -5.72 -14.00 -0.88
CA LYS A 363 -5.74 -14.90 0.30
C LYS A 363 -4.96 -16.20 0.09
N LYS A 364 -4.69 -16.59 -1.15
CA LYS A 364 -3.94 -17.81 -1.49
C LYS A 364 -2.42 -17.59 -1.55
N VAL A 365 -1.95 -16.37 -1.32
CA VAL A 365 -0.53 -16.03 -1.30
C VAL A 365 -0.11 -15.73 0.14
N ASN A 366 0.80 -16.54 0.70
CA ASN A 366 1.32 -16.32 2.04
C ASN A 366 2.56 -15.42 1.99
N VAL A 367 2.37 -14.11 2.10
CA VAL A 367 3.45 -13.11 2.04
C VAL A 367 3.66 -12.36 3.36
N LYS A 368 2.90 -12.68 4.42
CA LYS A 368 2.98 -11.95 5.70
C LYS A 368 4.41 -11.89 6.24
N ALA A 369 5.15 -13.00 6.17
CA ALA A 369 6.54 -13.08 6.62
C ALA A 369 7.50 -12.11 5.91
N LEU A 370 7.12 -11.54 4.77
CA LEU A 370 7.93 -10.56 4.04
C LEU A 370 7.78 -9.13 4.58
N PHE A 371 6.75 -8.85 5.38
CA PHE A 371 6.48 -7.53 5.95
C PHE A 371 7.05 -7.37 7.35
N TYR A 372 7.13 -8.48 8.10
CA TYR A 372 7.74 -8.51 9.42
C TYR A 372 9.24 -8.75 9.31
N THR A 373 10.05 -7.71 9.51
CA THR A 373 11.39 -7.95 10.05
C THR A 373 11.19 -8.33 11.50
N ARG A 374 11.17 -9.64 11.81
CA ARG A 374 11.41 -10.09 13.19
C ARG A 374 12.61 -9.31 13.70
N GLY A 375 12.46 -8.64 14.84
CA GLY A 375 13.56 -8.03 15.56
C GLY A 375 14.74 -8.98 15.52
N GLY A 376 15.87 -8.45 15.03
CA GLY A 376 17.15 -9.11 15.27
C GLY A 376 17.24 -9.34 16.77
N LYS A 377 17.68 -10.54 17.12
CA LYS A 377 17.95 -10.99 18.48
C LYS A 377 18.60 -9.93 19.36
#